data_AF-A0A5D0T433-F1
#
_entry.id   AF-A0A5D0T433-F1
#
_cell.length_a   1.000
_cell.length_b   1.000
_cell.length_c   1.000
_cell.angle_alpha   90.00
_cell.angle_beta   90.00
_cell.angle_gamma   90.00
#
_symmetry.space_group_name_H-M   'P 1'
#
loop_
_entity.id
_entity.type
_entity.pdbx_description
1 polymer ?
#
loop_
_entity_poly.entity_id
_entity_poly.type
_entity_poly.pdbx_seq_one_letter_code
_entity_poly.pdbx_strand_id
1 'polypeptide(L)'
;MIKLDIFQQKAHYRIPTIGQPLLSYPIVPPSTIFGFLREITNKTSINFHNTQLAILGKSEGISFEVDWMILNKKSKSNRNIIKTQILRDVNTKIFIKSSQEIESKILSGLSNYKNALRLGRREDLILDFNYEKSTSKKIFPTSIQIIIIPIIIIMKIVKVQCSGSHWIQPWILL
;
A
#
# COMPACT_ATOMS: atom_id res chain seq x y z
N MET A 1 -19.49 -6.99 -6.65
CA MET A 1 -18.02 -7.06 -6.52
C MET A 1 -17.39 -6.23 -7.61
N ILE A 2 -16.51 -5.32 -7.23
CA ILE A 2 -15.77 -4.44 -8.14
C ILE A 2 -14.37 -5.01 -8.33
N LYS A 3 -13.92 -5.10 -9.59
CA LYS A 3 -12.54 -5.35 -9.94
C LYS A 3 -11.93 -4.03 -10.38
N LEU A 4 -10.80 -3.66 -9.80
CA LEU A 4 -10.08 -2.41 -10.06
C LEU A 4 -8.63 -2.73 -10.39
N ASP A 5 -8.24 -2.44 -11.63
CA ASP A 5 -6.88 -2.58 -12.13
C ASP A 5 -6.23 -1.17 -12.14
N ILE A 6 -5.07 -1.01 -11.52
CA ILE A 6 -4.37 0.26 -11.32
C ILE A 6 -2.93 0.13 -11.82
N PHE A 7 -2.46 1.16 -12.53
CA PHE A 7 -1.06 1.32 -12.90
C PHE A 7 -0.47 2.60 -12.27
N GLN A 8 0.70 2.44 -11.64
CA GLN A 8 1.50 3.54 -11.11
C GLN A 8 2.95 3.40 -11.62
N GLN A 9 3.52 4.45 -12.19
CA GLN A 9 4.95 4.43 -12.59
C GLN A 9 5.89 4.33 -11.38
N LYS A 10 5.49 4.94 -10.26
CA LYS A 10 6.21 4.85 -8.98
C LYS A 10 5.24 4.74 -7.82
N ALA A 11 5.58 3.96 -6.81
CA ALA A 11 4.79 3.85 -5.59
C ALA A 11 5.66 3.67 -4.34
N HIS A 12 5.21 4.29 -3.25
CA HIS A 12 5.77 4.13 -1.92
C HIS A 12 4.74 3.54 -0.96
N TYR A 13 4.95 2.28 -0.61
CA TYR A 13 4.12 1.58 0.37
C TYR A 13 4.87 1.43 1.68
N ARG A 14 5.09 2.56 2.37
CA ARG A 14 6.05 2.64 3.48
C ARG A 14 5.79 1.59 4.58
N ILE A 15 6.84 0.86 4.94
CA ILE A 15 6.89 0.02 6.14
C ILE A 15 7.24 0.92 7.32
N PRO A 16 6.45 0.91 8.42
CA PRO A 16 6.80 1.66 9.63
C PRO A 16 8.10 1.09 10.21
N THR A 17 9.18 1.82 10.04
CA THR A 17 10.53 1.42 10.46
C THR A 17 11.23 2.59 11.12
N ILE A 18 12.06 2.30 12.12
CA ILE A 18 12.91 3.28 12.80
C ILE A 18 14.32 3.08 12.24
N GLY A 19 14.66 3.79 11.16
CA GLY A 19 15.97 3.65 10.54
C GLY A 19 16.05 4.18 9.11
N GLN A 20 17.22 4.04 8.51
CA GLN A 20 17.48 4.25 7.08
C GLN A 20 18.11 2.98 6.49
N PRO A 21 17.74 2.57 5.26
CA PRO A 21 16.78 3.20 4.36
C PRO A 21 15.32 2.96 4.80
N LEU A 22 14.42 3.85 4.36
CA LEU A 22 12.99 3.67 4.49
C LEU A 22 12.52 2.66 3.44
N LEU A 23 11.97 1.54 3.89
CA LEU A 23 11.55 0.44 3.01
C LEU A 23 10.07 0.54 2.63
N SER A 24 9.73 -0.08 1.50
CA SER A 24 8.36 -0.18 0.99
C SER A 24 7.91 -1.63 0.93
N TYR A 25 6.65 -1.91 1.25
CA TYR A 25 6.01 -3.19 1.01
C TYR A 25 6.01 -3.49 -0.49
N PRO A 26 6.19 -4.76 -0.91
CA PRO A 26 6.19 -5.14 -2.33
C PRO A 26 4.80 -5.07 -2.98
N ILE A 27 3.74 -5.04 -2.17
CA ILE A 27 2.33 -4.96 -2.58
C ILE A 27 1.68 -3.85 -1.76
N VAL A 28 0.68 -3.18 -2.33
CA VAL A 28 -0.07 -2.15 -1.61
C VAL A 28 -0.70 -2.71 -0.32
N PRO A 29 -0.51 -2.07 0.83
CA PRO A 29 -1.11 -2.52 2.07
C PRO A 29 -2.61 -2.22 2.07
N PRO A 30 -3.44 -3.08 2.71
CA PRO A 30 -4.90 -2.88 2.77
C PRO A 30 -5.30 -1.50 3.31
N SER A 31 -4.55 -0.98 4.28
CA SER A 31 -4.80 0.35 4.86
C SER A 31 -4.74 1.47 3.84
N THR A 32 -3.79 1.41 2.90
CA THR A 32 -3.66 2.38 1.80
C THR A 32 -4.84 2.31 0.85
N ILE A 33 -5.33 1.10 0.54
CA ILE A 33 -6.54 0.94 -0.29
C ILE A 33 -7.77 1.49 0.43
N PHE A 34 -7.96 1.20 1.72
CA PHE A 34 -9.07 1.79 2.47
C PHE A 34 -8.99 3.33 2.49
N GLY A 35 -7.79 3.89 2.67
CA GLY A 35 -7.57 5.34 2.58
C GLY A 35 -7.98 5.89 1.21
N PHE A 36 -7.55 5.23 0.13
CA PHE A 36 -7.93 5.57 -1.23
C PHE A 36 -9.44 5.50 -1.47
N LEU A 37 -10.10 4.40 -1.07
CA LEU A 37 -11.54 4.22 -1.23
C LEU A 37 -12.33 5.27 -0.46
N ARG A 38 -11.88 5.65 0.74
CA ARG A 38 -12.49 6.73 1.52
C ARG A 38 -12.34 8.08 0.81
N GLU A 39 -11.16 8.34 0.26
CA GLU A 39 -10.88 9.60 -0.45
C GLU A 39 -11.80 9.78 -1.66
N ILE A 40 -11.97 8.76 -2.50
CA ILE A 40 -12.83 8.84 -3.70
C ILE A 40 -14.33 8.87 -3.38
N THR A 41 -14.72 8.38 -2.20
CA THR A 41 -16.13 8.33 -1.75
C THR A 41 -16.49 9.45 -0.76
N ASN A 42 -15.76 10.57 -0.78
CA ASN A 42 -15.98 11.71 0.12
C ASN A 42 -16.02 11.31 1.61
N LYS A 43 -15.08 10.47 2.04
CA LYS A 43 -14.89 9.99 3.42
C LYS A 43 -16.05 9.13 3.95
N THR A 44 -16.73 8.39 3.08
CA THR A 44 -17.64 7.32 3.51
C THR A 44 -16.90 6.33 4.43
N SER A 45 -17.57 5.80 5.46
CA SER A 45 -16.96 4.91 6.47
C SER A 45 -16.67 3.49 5.92
N ILE A 46 -15.78 3.38 4.93
CA ILE A 46 -15.35 2.11 4.34
C ILE A 46 -14.25 1.51 5.22
N ASN A 47 -14.38 0.28 5.67
CA ASN A 47 -13.44 -0.37 6.60
C ASN A 47 -13.41 -1.89 6.38
N PHE A 48 -12.56 -2.58 7.14
CA PHE A 48 -12.41 -4.03 7.04
C PHE A 48 -13.64 -4.82 7.54
N HIS A 49 -14.51 -4.21 8.34
CA HIS A 49 -15.75 -4.86 8.80
C HIS A 49 -16.83 -4.88 7.71
N ASN A 50 -16.92 -3.84 6.88
CA ASN A 50 -17.97 -3.72 5.85
C ASN A 50 -17.49 -3.99 4.42
N THR A 51 -16.18 -4.09 4.21
CA THR A 51 -15.59 -4.24 2.88
C THR A 51 -14.46 -5.25 2.92
N GLN A 52 -14.58 -6.28 2.09
CA GLN A 52 -13.56 -7.30 1.89
C GLN A 52 -12.70 -6.93 0.68
N LEU A 53 -11.39 -7.09 0.82
CA LEU A 53 -10.40 -6.79 -0.21
C LEU A 53 -9.59 -8.05 -0.54
N ALA A 54 -9.38 -8.31 -1.82
CA ALA A 54 -8.31 -9.18 -2.29
C ALA A 54 -7.37 -8.36 -3.18
N ILE A 55 -6.07 -8.46 -2.93
CA ILE A 55 -5.06 -7.58 -3.52
C ILE A 55 -4.02 -8.45 -4.20
N LEU A 56 -3.77 -8.17 -5.47
CA LEU A 56 -2.67 -8.73 -6.25
C LEU A 56 -1.83 -7.55 -6.73
N GLY A 57 -0.51 -7.64 -6.57
CA GLY A 57 0.40 -6.59 -7.01
C GLY A 57 1.61 -7.21 -7.70
N LYS A 58 2.07 -6.56 -8.76
CA LYS A 58 3.35 -6.84 -9.40
C LYS A 58 4.08 -5.50 -9.59
N SER A 59 5.37 -5.48 -9.29
CA SER A 59 6.28 -4.40 -9.65
C SER A 59 7.38 -4.97 -10.55
N GLU A 60 7.79 -4.21 -11.56
CA GLU A 60 8.88 -4.64 -12.45
C GLU A 60 10.26 -4.35 -11.84
N GLY A 61 10.36 -3.34 -10.96
CA GLY A 61 11.64 -2.95 -10.40
C GLY A 61 11.57 -2.30 -9.03
N ILE A 62 12.74 -2.29 -8.37
CA ILE A 62 12.97 -1.61 -7.10
C ILE A 62 14.13 -0.63 -7.31
N SER A 63 13.96 0.60 -6.84
CA SER A 63 14.99 1.64 -6.86
C SER A 63 15.04 2.38 -5.52
N PHE A 64 16.03 3.24 -5.33
CA PHE A 64 16.14 4.09 -4.15
C PHE A 64 16.21 5.56 -4.57
N GLU A 65 15.36 6.40 -4.01
CA GLU A 65 15.49 7.86 -4.07
C GLU A 65 16.19 8.38 -2.82
N VAL A 66 16.93 9.48 -2.99
CA VAL A 66 17.69 10.13 -1.93
C VAL A 66 17.08 11.50 -1.70
N ASP A 67 16.39 11.66 -0.57
CA ASP A 67 15.70 12.88 -0.20
C ASP A 67 16.50 13.67 0.83
N TRP A 68 16.50 15.00 0.67
CA TRP A 68 17.06 15.93 1.65
C TRP A 68 15.94 16.38 2.59
N MET A 69 15.98 15.92 3.83
CA MET A 69 15.09 16.40 4.88
C MET A 69 15.74 17.55 5.63
N ILE A 70 15.14 18.75 5.54
CA ILE A 70 15.57 19.92 6.30
C ILE A 70 14.78 19.97 7.60
N LEU A 71 15.48 19.80 8.72
CA LEU A 71 14.91 19.94 10.06
C LEU A 71 15.16 21.35 10.55
N ASN A 72 14.14 22.19 10.47
CA ASN A 72 14.17 23.55 11.01
C ASN A 72 13.86 23.50 12.51
N LYS A 73 14.91 23.58 13.35
CA LYS A 73 14.76 23.89 14.78
C LYS A 73 14.92 25.39 14.96
N LYS A 74 14.25 25.96 15.99
CA LYS A 74 14.26 27.41 16.30
C LYS A 74 15.66 28.05 16.31
N SER A 75 16.71 27.27 16.62
CA SER A 75 18.10 27.76 16.73
C SER A 75 19.05 27.30 15.62
N LYS A 76 18.72 26.26 14.83
CA LYS A 76 19.62 25.70 13.81
C LYS A 76 18.88 24.85 12.78
N SER A 77 19.23 24.99 11.51
CA SER A 77 18.81 24.07 10.45
C SER A 77 19.81 22.92 10.34
N ASN A 78 19.37 21.68 10.57
CA ASN A 78 20.16 20.49 10.28
C ASN A 78 19.58 19.79 9.02
N ARG A 79 20.46 19.33 8.13
CA ARG A 79 20.06 18.54 6.96
C ARG A 79 20.29 17.07 7.26
N ASN A 80 19.28 16.24 7.01
CA ASN A 80 19.39 14.79 7.07
C ASN A 80 19.14 14.21 5.67
N ILE A 81 19.99 13.30 5.24
CA ILE A 81 19.81 12.58 3.97
C ILE A 81 19.01 11.34 4.29
N ILE A 82 17.93 11.08 3.57
CA ILE A 82 17.07 9.92 3.77
C ILE A 82 17.01 9.14 2.47
N LYS A 83 17.40 7.87 2.51
CA LYS A 83 17.22 6.95 1.40
C LYS A 83 15.86 6.27 1.50
N THR A 84 15.06 6.34 0.46
CA THR A 84 13.72 5.76 0.42
C THR A 84 13.61 4.76 -0.73
N GLN A 85 13.15 3.55 -0.43
CA GLN A 85 12.91 2.51 -1.42
C GLN A 85 11.60 2.78 -2.18
N ILE A 86 11.66 2.61 -3.50
CA ILE A 86 10.57 2.89 -4.44
C ILE A 86 10.34 1.68 -5.33
N LEU A 87 9.06 1.35 -5.50
CA LEU A 87 8.62 0.39 -6.50
C LEU A 87 8.41 1.09 -7.84
N ARG A 88 8.93 0.51 -8.92
CA ARG A 88 8.79 1.00 -10.30
C ARG A 88 7.81 0.13 -11.07
N ASP A 89 7.01 0.79 -11.92
CA ASP A 89 6.03 0.18 -12.82
C ASP A 89 5.16 -0.86 -12.10
N VAL A 90 4.31 -0.33 -11.22
CA VAL A 90 3.48 -1.11 -10.31
C VAL A 90 2.10 -1.30 -10.93
N ASN A 91 1.76 -2.56 -11.19
CA ASN A 91 0.42 -2.98 -11.57
C ASN A 91 -0.26 -3.63 -10.38
N THR A 92 -1.36 -3.06 -9.94
CA THR A 92 -2.16 -3.57 -8.82
C THR A 92 -3.55 -3.95 -9.31
N LYS A 93 -4.00 -5.15 -8.97
CA LYS A 93 -5.39 -5.59 -9.15
C LYS A 93 -6.05 -5.76 -7.80
N ILE A 94 -7.19 -5.12 -7.63
CA ILE A 94 -7.93 -5.07 -6.37
C ILE A 94 -9.34 -5.60 -6.64
N PHE A 95 -9.74 -6.61 -5.88
CA PHE A 95 -11.11 -7.09 -5.84
C PHE A 95 -11.77 -6.57 -4.57
N ILE A 96 -12.87 -5.85 -4.73
CA ILE A 96 -13.58 -5.17 -3.65
C ILE A 96 -14.98 -5.76 -3.59
N LYS A 97 -15.34 -6.33 -2.44
CA LYS A 97 -16.67 -6.84 -2.17
C LYS A 97 -17.25 -6.13 -0.95
N SER A 98 -18.40 -5.50 -1.13
CA SER A 98 -19.11 -4.78 -0.06
C SER A 98 -20.62 -4.82 -0.27
N SER A 99 -21.39 -4.08 0.52
CA SER A 99 -22.81 -3.86 0.29
C SER A 99 -23.02 -3.14 -1.06
N GLN A 100 -24.17 -3.37 -1.68
CA GLN A 100 -24.50 -2.75 -2.97
C GLN A 100 -24.46 -1.21 -2.91
N GLU A 101 -24.78 -0.62 -1.76
CA GLU A 101 -24.72 0.82 -1.52
C GLU A 101 -23.28 1.35 -1.48
N ILE A 102 -22.36 0.63 -0.82
CA ILE A 102 -20.95 1.02 -0.79
C ILE A 102 -20.32 0.82 -2.17
N GLU A 103 -20.64 -0.30 -2.83
CA GLU A 103 -20.14 -0.56 -4.19
C GLU A 103 -20.60 0.52 -5.19
N SER A 104 -21.86 0.97 -5.12
CA SER A 104 -22.35 2.04 -6.00
C SER A 104 -21.66 3.39 -5.72
N LYS A 105 -21.38 3.72 -4.45
CA LYS A 105 -20.61 4.91 -4.07
C LYS A 105 -19.16 4.86 -4.55
N ILE A 106 -18.52 3.69 -4.49
CA ILE A 106 -17.16 3.52 -5.02
C ILE A 106 -17.14 3.75 -6.52
N LEU A 107 -18.08 3.17 -7.27
CA LEU A 107 -18.16 3.34 -8.72
C LEU A 107 -18.44 4.79 -9.11
N SER A 108 -19.36 5.47 -8.41
CA SER A 108 -19.63 6.89 -8.67
C SER A 108 -18.45 7.78 -8.28
N GLY A 109 -17.71 7.42 -7.23
CA GLY A 109 -16.47 8.04 -6.83
C GLY A 109 -15.41 7.94 -7.92
N LEU A 110 -15.15 6.75 -8.46
CA LEU A 110 -14.18 6.54 -9.53
C LEU A 110 -14.52 7.33 -10.81
N SER A 111 -15.80 7.39 -11.22
CA SER A 111 -16.21 8.12 -12.42
C SER A 111 -16.14 9.64 -12.27
N ASN A 112 -16.42 10.17 -11.07
CA ASN A 112 -16.65 11.61 -10.86
C ASN A 112 -15.54 12.30 -10.04
N TYR A 113 -14.46 11.59 -9.70
CA TYR A 113 -13.39 12.15 -8.89
C TYR A 113 -12.68 13.28 -9.65
N LYS A 114 -12.65 14.48 -9.06
CA LYS A 114 -12.12 15.69 -9.72
C LYS A 114 -10.62 15.90 -9.56
N ASN A 115 -10.01 15.24 -8.57
CA ASN A 115 -8.59 15.43 -8.27
C ASN A 115 -7.75 14.30 -8.89
N ALA A 116 -6.44 14.49 -8.91
CA ALA A 116 -5.54 13.40 -9.31
C ALA A 116 -5.66 12.22 -8.32
N LEU A 117 -5.95 11.04 -8.86
CA LEU A 117 -6.00 9.79 -8.10
C LEU A 117 -4.60 9.40 -7.63
N ARG A 118 -4.51 8.95 -6.39
CA ARG A 118 -3.24 8.68 -5.70
C ARG A 118 -3.37 7.43 -4.86
N LEU A 119 -2.30 6.64 -4.78
CA LEU A 119 -2.24 5.45 -3.96
C LEU A 119 -0.86 5.34 -3.32
N GLY A 120 -0.79 5.53 -2.00
CA GLY A 120 0.47 5.61 -1.27
C GLY A 120 0.73 7.04 -0.78
N ARG A 121 1.85 7.65 -1.21
CA ARG A 121 2.18 9.05 -0.87
C ARG A 121 1.44 10.03 -1.79
N ARG A 122 1.51 11.32 -1.46
CA ARG A 122 0.81 12.38 -2.20
C ARG A 122 1.33 12.54 -3.63
N GLU A 123 2.59 12.20 -3.85
CA GLU A 123 3.32 12.25 -5.10
C GLU A 123 3.18 10.97 -5.94
N ASP A 124 2.61 9.90 -5.37
CA ASP A 124 2.41 8.61 -6.05
C ASP A 124 1.08 8.64 -6.81
N LEU A 125 1.13 9.10 -8.06
CA LEU A 125 -0.03 9.23 -8.93
C LEU A 125 -0.45 7.86 -9.51
N ILE A 126 -1.76 7.68 -9.65
CA ILE A 126 -2.33 6.66 -10.51
C ILE A 126 -2.36 7.22 -11.93
N LEU A 127 -1.64 6.59 -12.84
CA LEU A 127 -1.53 7.05 -14.23
C LEU A 127 -2.63 6.47 -15.11
N ASP A 128 -2.97 5.20 -14.88
CA ASP A 128 -4.03 4.52 -15.60
C ASP A 128 -4.79 3.60 -14.64
N PHE A 129 -6.09 3.47 -14.85
CA PHE A 129 -6.93 2.56 -14.10
C PHE A 129 -8.15 2.11 -14.91
N ASN A 130 -8.56 0.87 -14.69
CA ASN A 130 -9.78 0.32 -15.25
C ASN A 130 -10.59 -0.33 -14.13
N TYR A 131 -11.92 -0.28 -14.23
CA TYR A 131 -12.80 -0.94 -13.27
C TYR A 131 -13.99 -1.61 -13.92
N GLU A 132 -14.34 -2.78 -13.38
CA GLU A 132 -15.44 -3.60 -13.87
C GLU A 132 -16.31 -4.04 -12.70
N LYS A 133 -17.64 -3.95 -12.86
CA LYS A 133 -18.58 -4.56 -11.93
C LYS A 133 -18.84 -6.00 -12.37
N SER A 134 -18.37 -6.95 -11.57
CA SER A 134 -18.61 -8.37 -11.82
C SER A 134 -19.83 -8.87 -11.04
N THR A 135 -20.74 -9.55 -11.75
CA THR A 135 -21.96 -10.13 -11.19
C THR A 135 -21.77 -11.58 -10.74
N SER A 136 -20.63 -12.22 -11.06
CA SER A 136 -20.45 -13.66 -10.92
C SER A 136 -19.60 -14.07 -9.71
N LYS A 137 -20.11 -15.07 -8.97
CA LYS A 137 -19.50 -15.87 -7.88
C LYS A 137 -18.13 -16.51 -8.16
N LYS A 138 -17.47 -16.22 -9.28
CA LYS A 138 -16.20 -16.86 -9.67
C LYS A 138 -15.04 -15.91 -9.41
N ILE A 139 -13.97 -16.44 -8.83
CA ILE A 139 -12.68 -15.79 -8.60
C ILE A 139 -12.61 -15.00 -7.28
N PHE A 140 -12.93 -15.63 -6.16
CA PHE A 140 -11.86 -15.65 -5.16
C PHE A 140 -10.94 -16.78 -5.61
N PRO A 141 -9.63 -16.56 -5.82
CA PRO A 141 -8.72 -17.69 -5.81
C PRO A 141 -8.88 -18.36 -4.44
N THR A 142 -9.63 -19.45 -4.39
CA THR A 142 -9.79 -20.34 -3.22
C THR A 142 -8.48 -21.05 -2.87
N SER A 143 -7.40 -20.70 -3.55
CA SER A 143 -6.04 -21.13 -3.34
C SER A 143 -5.10 -19.93 -3.28
N ILE A 144 -5.41 -18.92 -2.46
CA ILE A 144 -4.31 -18.25 -1.77
C ILE A 144 -3.83 -19.30 -0.76
N GLN A 145 -2.90 -20.15 -1.19
CA GLN A 145 -1.91 -20.65 -0.24
C GLN A 145 -1.45 -19.41 0.49
N ILE A 146 -1.79 -19.33 1.78
CA ILE A 146 -1.13 -18.46 2.71
C ILE A 146 0.31 -18.91 2.61
N ILE A 147 1.08 -18.34 1.67
CA ILE A 147 2.51 -18.43 1.72
C ILE A 147 2.82 -17.52 2.89
N ILE A 148 2.73 -18.13 4.07
CA ILE A 148 3.58 -17.85 5.20
C ILE A 148 4.98 -18.06 4.61
N ILE A 149 5.47 -17.09 3.82
CA ILE A 149 6.89 -16.92 3.62
C ILE A 149 7.32 -16.73 5.06
N PRO A 150 8.02 -17.71 5.64
CA PRO A 150 8.16 -17.73 7.07
C PRO A 150 8.86 -16.43 7.39
N ILE A 151 8.27 -15.68 8.32
CA ILE A 151 8.87 -14.51 8.96
C ILE A 151 10.33 -14.83 9.38
N ILE A 152 10.70 -16.11 9.47
CA ILE A 152 12.05 -16.68 9.57
C ILE A 152 13.05 -16.15 8.51
N ILE A 153 12.68 -15.94 7.24
CA ILE A 153 13.66 -15.46 6.21
C ILE A 153 13.94 -13.97 6.40
N ILE A 154 12.92 -13.16 6.69
CA ILE A 154 13.11 -11.74 7.04
C ILE A 154 13.86 -11.62 8.37
N MET A 155 13.57 -12.47 9.37
CA MET A 155 14.34 -12.53 10.62
C MET A 155 15.78 -12.99 10.41
N LYS A 156 16.08 -13.84 9.42
CA LYS A 156 17.46 -14.25 9.08
C LYS A 156 18.24 -13.11 8.41
N ILE A 157 17.62 -12.36 7.51
CA ILE A 157 18.25 -11.20 6.86
C ILE A 157 18.48 -10.08 7.88
N VAL A 158 17.51 -9.81 8.76
CA VAL A 158 17.66 -8.85 9.86
C VAL A 158 18.69 -9.31 10.90
N LYS A 159 18.80 -10.62 11.21
CA LYS A 159 19.84 -11.15 12.10
C LYS A 159 21.26 -11.01 11.55
N VAL A 160 21.45 -11.08 10.23
CA VAL A 160 22.78 -10.93 9.62
C VAL A 160 23.26 -9.48 9.68
N GLN A 161 22.35 -8.49 9.69
CA GLN A 161 22.73 -7.07 9.85
C GLN A 161 22.73 -6.58 11.31
N CYS A 162 22.10 -7.31 12.23
CA CYS A 162 22.05 -6.97 13.64
C CYS A 162 22.89 -7.92 14.51
N SER A 163 24.17 -8.09 14.19
CA SER A 163 25.16 -8.52 15.20
C SER A 163 25.48 -7.32 16.11
N GLY A 164 24.51 -6.94 16.93
CA GLY A 164 24.56 -5.76 17.79
C GLY A 164 23.41 -5.76 18.78
N SER A 165 23.51 -6.65 19.76
CA SER A 165 22.94 -6.54 21.11
C SER A 165 21.59 -5.81 21.30
N HIS A 166 20.50 -6.59 21.45
CA HIS A 166 19.54 -6.58 22.57
C HIS A 166 18.15 -7.06 22.14
N TRP A 167 17.55 -7.88 23.00
CA TRP A 167 16.32 -8.64 22.80
C TRP A 167 15.08 -7.79 23.09
N ILE A 168 14.10 -7.76 22.17
CA ILE A 168 12.72 -7.35 22.46
C ILE A 168 11.77 -8.25 21.64
N GLN A 169 10.85 -8.93 22.33
CA GLN A 169 9.86 -9.85 21.74
C GLN A 169 8.75 -9.09 21.00
N PRO A 170 8.24 -9.60 19.86
CA PRO A 170 7.08 -9.00 19.19
C PRO A 170 5.76 -9.53 19.79
N TRP A 171 4.94 -8.62 20.30
CA TRP A 171 3.53 -8.87 20.60
C TRP A 171 2.74 -8.92 19.29
N ILE A 172 2.04 -10.04 19.08
CA ILE A 172 1.03 -10.24 18.05
C ILE A 172 -0.31 -9.88 18.68
N LEU A 173 -1.09 -8.99 18.06
CA LEU A 173 -2.50 -8.82 18.39
C LEU A 173 -3.33 -9.17 17.14
N LEU A 174 -4.16 -10.19 17.36
CA LEU A 174 -5.22 -10.76 16.53
C LEU A 174 -6.31 -9.75 16.18
#